data_AF-A0A429EHM5-F1
#
_entry.id   AF-A0A429EHM5-F1
#
_cell.length_a   1.000
_cell.length_b   1.000
_cell.length_c   1.000
_cell.angle_alpha   90.00
_cell.angle_beta   90.00
_cell.angle_gamma   90.00
#
_symmetry.space_group_name_H-M   'P 1'
#
loop_
_entity.id
_entity.type
_entity.pdbx_description
1 polymer ?
#
loop_
_entity_poly.entity_id
_entity_poly.type
_entity_poly.pdbx_seq_one_letter_code
_entity_poly.pdbx_strand_id
1 'polypeptide(L)'
;MTDQAVADDHALAAELAAAAGRLLLGVRDEMGFGDARALKDTGDLRSHEYLMGALAERCPDDAILSEEGRASVAGKRAEGVDAAPTANTATAARLSADRVWIIDPLDGTREFSEEGRRDWAVHVALWVRDGSPAGRLAAGAVALPAQGVTLRTDATGGASLVREEPSAADAVTGGAGAGGAGSVVD
;
A
#
# COMPACT_ATOMS: atom_id res chain seq x y z
N MET A 1 9.04 8.90 23.60
CA MET A 1 8.07 9.19 22.53
C MET A 1 6.88 9.87 23.18
N THR A 2 6.36 10.95 22.60
CA THR A 2 5.16 11.63 23.12
C THR A 2 3.91 10.88 22.67
N ASP A 3 2.80 11.02 23.40
CA ASP A 3 1.51 10.42 23.00
C ASP A 3 1.04 10.95 21.63
N GLN A 4 1.39 12.20 21.29
CA GLN A 4 1.14 12.77 19.97
C GLN A 4 1.90 12.03 18.87
N ALA A 5 3.21 11.76 19.06
CA ALA A 5 4.00 11.02 18.08
C ALA A 5 3.49 9.58 17.88
N VAL A 6 2.99 8.93 18.96
CA VAL A 6 2.33 7.63 18.86
C VAL A 6 1.06 7.73 18.00
N ALA A 7 0.20 8.70 18.29
CA ALA A 7 -1.03 8.92 17.51
C ALA A 7 -0.74 9.21 16.02
N ASP A 8 0.32 9.98 15.76
CA ASP A 8 0.78 10.31 14.41
C ASP A 8 1.29 9.06 13.67
N ASP A 9 2.00 8.13 14.34
CA ASP A 9 2.46 6.86 13.75
C ASP A 9 1.29 5.99 13.29
N HIS A 10 0.24 5.86 14.12
CA HIS A 10 -0.97 5.12 13.73
C HIS A 10 -1.69 5.78 12.56
N ALA A 11 -1.74 7.12 12.53
CA ALA A 11 -2.39 7.87 11.46
C ALA A 11 -1.62 7.71 10.14
N LEU A 12 -0.30 7.82 10.21
CA LEU A 12 0.59 7.64 9.09
C LEU A 12 0.47 6.23 8.50
N ALA A 13 0.49 5.18 9.33
CA ALA A 13 0.34 3.80 8.85
C ALA A 13 -0.95 3.62 8.04
N ALA A 14 -2.07 4.13 8.56
CA ALA A 14 -3.37 4.05 7.90
C ALA A 14 -3.42 4.85 6.60
N GLU A 15 -2.88 6.07 6.61
CA GLU A 15 -2.83 6.93 5.43
C GLU A 15 -2.03 6.28 4.29
N LEU A 16 -0.84 5.76 4.60
CA LEU A 16 0.03 5.11 3.62
C LEU A 16 -0.60 3.85 3.03
N ALA A 17 -1.18 2.98 3.87
CA ALA A 17 -1.85 1.77 3.41
C ALA A 17 -3.03 2.10 2.49
N ALA A 18 -3.88 3.07 2.88
CA ALA A 18 -5.03 3.47 2.09
C ALA A 18 -4.62 4.13 0.76
N ALA A 19 -3.62 5.01 0.77
CA ALA A 19 -3.15 5.69 -0.43
C ALA A 19 -2.48 4.73 -1.43
N ALA A 20 -1.63 3.81 -0.97
CA ALA A 20 -1.09 2.74 -1.79
C ALA A 20 -2.21 1.84 -2.35
N GLY A 21 -3.23 1.55 -1.54
CA GLY A 21 -4.40 0.81 -1.96
C GLY A 21 -5.18 1.49 -3.09
N ARG A 22 -5.41 2.81 -3.01
CA ARG A 22 -6.03 3.59 -4.09
C ARG A 22 -5.18 3.60 -5.36
N LEU A 23 -3.86 3.72 -5.22
CA LEU A 23 -2.93 3.62 -6.35
C LEU A 23 -3.09 2.27 -7.05
N LEU A 24 -3.17 1.17 -6.31
CA LEU A 24 -3.35 -0.18 -6.86
C LEU A 24 -4.69 -0.37 -7.58
N LEU A 25 -5.77 0.26 -7.10
CA LEU A 25 -7.04 0.32 -7.84
C LEU A 25 -6.87 1.04 -9.17
N GLY A 26 -6.19 2.19 -9.18
CA GLY A 26 -5.86 2.91 -10.42
C GLY A 26 -5.05 2.05 -11.40
N VAL A 27 -4.09 1.26 -10.91
CA VAL A 27 -3.32 0.33 -11.75
C VAL A 27 -4.22 -0.73 -12.40
N ARG A 28 -5.18 -1.31 -11.67
CA ARG A 28 -6.17 -2.24 -12.24
C ARG A 28 -7.02 -1.58 -13.33
N ASP A 29 -7.49 -0.37 -13.08
CA ASP A 29 -8.33 0.37 -14.01
C ASP A 29 -7.56 0.75 -15.29
N GLU A 30 -6.29 1.17 -15.17
CA GLU A 30 -5.42 1.54 -16.28
C GLU A 30 -5.04 0.36 -17.17
N MET A 31 -4.68 -0.78 -16.56
CA MET A 31 -4.09 -1.92 -17.26
C MET A 31 -5.13 -2.96 -17.70
N GLY A 32 -6.26 -3.06 -16.99
CA GLY A 32 -7.18 -4.17 -17.10
C GLY A 32 -6.56 -5.53 -16.75
N PHE A 33 -7.27 -6.62 -17.05
CA PHE A 33 -6.90 -7.98 -16.60
C PHE A 33 -6.40 -8.89 -17.74
N GLY A 34 -6.09 -8.33 -18.91
CA GLY A 34 -5.66 -9.11 -20.09
C GLY A 34 -4.28 -9.76 -19.97
N ASP A 35 -3.40 -9.19 -19.14
CA ASP A 35 -2.09 -9.75 -18.82
C ASP A 35 -1.88 -9.71 -17.29
N ALA A 36 -2.24 -10.82 -16.65
CA ALA A 36 -2.14 -10.97 -15.19
C ALA A 36 -0.71 -10.80 -14.66
N ARG A 37 0.31 -11.17 -15.44
CA ARG A 37 1.71 -11.03 -15.04
C ARG A 37 2.14 -9.58 -15.10
N ALA A 38 1.85 -8.88 -16.21
CA ALA A 38 2.18 -7.47 -16.31
C ALA A 38 1.44 -6.63 -15.26
N LEU A 39 0.17 -6.97 -14.98
CA LEU A 39 -0.64 -6.29 -13.96
C LEU A 39 -0.01 -6.43 -12.57
N LYS A 40 0.29 -7.65 -12.13
CA LYS A 40 0.84 -7.87 -10.79
C LYS A 40 2.25 -7.28 -10.64
N ASP A 41 3.13 -7.48 -11.62
CA ASP A 41 4.51 -6.94 -11.60
C ASP A 41 4.48 -5.40 -11.55
N THR A 42 3.50 -4.76 -12.20
CA THR A 42 3.30 -3.30 -12.16
C THR A 42 2.72 -2.84 -10.82
N GLY A 43 1.78 -3.60 -10.26
CA GLY A 43 1.17 -3.33 -8.95
C GLY A 43 2.20 -3.36 -7.83
N ASP A 44 2.97 -4.45 -7.73
CA ASP A 44 4.05 -4.61 -6.75
C ASP A 44 5.04 -3.44 -6.84
N LEU A 45 5.54 -3.15 -8.05
CA LEU A 45 6.54 -2.11 -8.27
C LEU A 45 6.03 -0.71 -7.90
N ARG A 46 4.87 -0.30 -8.41
CA ARG A 46 4.37 1.08 -8.19
C ARG A 46 3.97 1.31 -6.73
N SER A 47 3.36 0.32 -6.08
CA SER A 47 3.01 0.40 -4.66
C SER A 47 4.28 0.45 -3.79
N HIS A 48 5.27 -0.38 -4.10
CA HIS A 48 6.58 -0.35 -3.43
C HIS A 48 7.25 1.02 -3.56
N GLU A 49 7.41 1.55 -4.79
CA GLU A 49 8.07 2.83 -5.02
C GLU A 49 7.35 3.99 -4.32
N TYR A 50 6.02 4.00 -4.35
CA TYR A 50 5.21 4.98 -3.61
C TYR A 50 5.50 4.93 -2.11
N LEU A 51 5.43 3.75 -1.50
CA LEU A 51 5.62 3.58 -0.05
C LEU A 51 7.05 3.91 0.38
N MET A 52 8.06 3.52 -0.39
CA MET A 52 9.45 3.85 -0.10
C MET A 52 9.70 5.36 -0.18
N GLY A 53 9.17 6.02 -1.21
CA GLY A 53 9.30 7.47 -1.38
C GLY A 53 8.61 8.24 -0.24
N ALA A 54 7.36 7.89 0.06
CA ALA A 54 6.59 8.56 1.10
C ALA A 54 7.20 8.40 2.50
N LEU A 55 7.72 7.21 2.83
CA LEU A 55 8.40 6.98 4.10
C LEU A 55 9.77 7.67 4.18
N ALA A 56 10.53 7.70 3.08
CA ALA A 56 11.81 8.42 3.06
C ALA A 56 11.62 9.94 3.20
N GLU A 57 10.52 10.49 2.68
CA GLU A 57 10.19 11.91 2.83
C GLU A 57 9.72 12.25 4.25
N ARG A 58 8.79 11.45 4.80
CA ARG A 58 8.11 11.76 6.07
C ARG A 58 8.85 11.25 7.31
N CYS A 59 9.61 10.17 7.16
CA CYS A 59 10.33 9.48 8.22
C CYS A 59 11.79 9.18 7.77
N PRO A 60 12.58 10.20 7.40
CA PRO A 60 13.91 10.00 6.81
C PRO A 60 14.89 9.23 7.73
N ASP A 61 14.69 9.30 9.04
CA ASP A 61 15.53 8.65 10.05
C ASP A 61 15.06 7.24 10.43
N ASP A 62 13.84 6.83 10.04
CA ASP A 62 13.31 5.51 10.32
C ASP A 62 13.79 4.51 9.25
N ALA A 63 14.19 3.32 9.68
CA ALA A 63 14.54 2.25 8.74
C ALA A 63 13.28 1.62 8.12
N ILE A 64 13.42 1.00 6.96
CA ILE A 64 12.33 0.35 6.23
C ILE A 64 12.73 -1.08 5.87
N LEU A 65 11.81 -2.03 6.09
CA LEU A 65 11.85 -3.42 5.68
C LEU A 65 10.67 -3.67 4.76
N SER A 66 10.91 -3.82 3.46
CA SER A 66 9.89 -4.21 2.48
C SER A 66 10.12 -5.62 1.97
N GLU A 67 9.05 -6.38 1.70
CA GLU A 67 9.12 -7.67 0.99
C GLU A 67 9.90 -7.55 -0.32
N GLU A 68 9.51 -6.59 -1.17
CA GLU A 68 10.17 -6.25 -2.44
C GLU A 68 11.59 -5.67 -2.26
N GLY A 69 11.96 -5.27 -1.04
CA GLY A 69 13.31 -4.80 -0.69
C GLY A 69 14.33 -5.92 -0.52
N ARG A 70 13.88 -7.17 -0.33
CA ARG A 70 14.74 -8.36 -0.23
C ARG A 70 14.83 -9.17 -1.52
N ALA A 71 13.83 -9.01 -2.38
CA ALA A 71 13.79 -9.57 -3.71
C ALA A 71 13.09 -8.55 -4.61
N SER A 72 13.72 -8.18 -5.74
CA SER A 72 13.04 -7.56 -6.90
C SER A 72 12.99 -6.03 -7.03
N VAL A 73 14.17 -5.37 -7.02
CA VAL A 73 14.47 -4.37 -8.09
C VAL A 73 15.89 -4.53 -8.69
N ALA A 74 16.64 -5.53 -8.24
CA ALA A 74 17.97 -5.86 -8.78
C ALA A 74 17.94 -6.54 -10.16
N GLY A 75 16.75 -6.80 -10.73
CA GLY A 75 16.60 -7.48 -12.03
C GLY A 75 16.30 -6.57 -13.23
N LYS A 76 16.02 -5.27 -13.03
CA LYS A 76 15.68 -4.34 -14.13
C LYS A 76 16.27 -2.93 -14.00
N ARG A 77 17.17 -2.68 -13.04
CA ARG A 77 18.07 -1.54 -13.14
C ARG A 77 19.33 -2.03 -13.85
N ALA A 78 19.74 -1.28 -14.87
CA ALA A 78 20.98 -1.48 -15.59
C ALA A 78 22.13 -1.76 -14.59
N GLU A 79 23.04 -2.63 -15.00
CA GLU A 79 24.27 -2.93 -14.28
C GLU A 79 24.84 -1.66 -13.59
N GLY A 80 24.96 -1.68 -12.26
CA GLY A 80 25.84 -0.74 -11.57
C GLY A 80 25.35 -0.01 -10.32
N VAL A 81 24.23 -0.34 -9.67
CA VAL A 81 23.90 0.27 -8.36
C VAL A 81 23.28 -0.75 -7.40
N ASP A 82 24.10 -1.33 -6.52
CA ASP A 82 23.70 -2.18 -5.37
C ASP A 82 23.02 -1.40 -4.23
N ALA A 83 22.64 -0.14 -4.47
CA ALA A 83 21.99 0.68 -3.46
C ALA A 83 20.51 0.32 -3.43
N ALA A 84 20.05 -0.15 -2.27
CA ALA A 84 18.65 -0.11 -1.91
C ALA A 84 18.09 1.30 -2.24
N PRO A 85 16.85 1.42 -2.74
CA PRO A 85 16.33 2.64 -3.37
C PRO A 85 16.40 3.91 -2.50
N THR A 86 16.70 3.76 -1.21
CA THR A 86 16.89 4.82 -0.22
C THR A 86 17.93 4.40 0.84
N ALA A 87 18.62 5.34 1.50
CA ALA A 87 19.60 5.01 2.54
C ALA A 87 19.01 4.22 3.74
N ASN A 88 17.71 4.40 3.99
CA ASN A 88 17.00 3.81 5.12
C ASN A 88 16.46 2.38 4.87
N THR A 89 16.72 1.77 3.71
CA THR A 89 16.32 0.37 3.41
C THR A 89 17.46 -0.65 3.56
N ALA A 90 18.69 -0.20 3.85
CA ALA A 90 19.85 -1.07 3.96
C ALA A 90 19.76 -2.06 5.14
N THR A 91 20.21 -3.31 4.93
CA THR A 91 20.16 -4.37 5.97
C THR A 91 20.92 -4.00 7.25
N ALA A 92 22.05 -3.30 7.15
CA ALA A 92 22.79 -2.86 8.33
C ALA A 92 22.03 -1.79 9.13
N ALA A 93 21.40 -0.83 8.44
CA ALA A 93 20.64 0.25 9.08
C ALA A 93 19.46 -0.29 9.91
N ARG A 94 18.69 -1.25 9.35
CA ARG A 94 17.53 -1.83 10.06
C ARG A 94 17.89 -2.63 11.32
N LEU A 95 19.08 -3.24 11.38
CA LEU A 95 19.46 -4.08 12.54
C LEU A 95 19.83 -3.24 13.77
N SER A 96 20.34 -2.03 13.56
CA SER A 96 20.68 -1.08 14.63
C SER A 96 19.61 -0.01 14.87
N ALA A 97 18.61 0.12 13.99
CA ALA A 97 17.57 1.14 14.11
C ALA A 97 16.71 0.95 15.37
N ASP A 98 16.20 2.07 15.88
CA ASP A 98 15.21 2.07 16.96
C ASP A 98 13.77 2.01 16.43
N ARG A 99 13.57 2.31 15.14
CA ARG A 99 12.28 2.33 14.47
C ARG A 99 12.42 1.71 13.08
N VAL A 100 11.53 0.75 12.77
CA VAL A 100 11.53 0.04 11.50
C VAL A 100 10.10 -0.06 10.96
N TRP A 101 9.85 0.55 9.81
CA TRP A 101 8.62 0.33 9.05
C TRP A 101 8.69 -1.01 8.32
N ILE A 102 7.66 -1.83 8.46
CA ILE A 102 7.54 -3.15 7.83
C ILE A 102 6.42 -3.06 6.80
N ILE A 103 6.75 -3.33 5.54
CA ILE A 103 5.91 -3.04 4.39
C ILE A 103 5.73 -4.29 3.53
N ASP A 104 4.47 -4.64 3.30
CA ASP A 104 4.05 -5.50 2.19
C ASP A 104 3.22 -4.62 1.24
N PRO A 105 3.79 -4.22 0.09
CA PRO A 105 3.17 -3.27 -0.81
C PRO A 105 1.96 -3.85 -1.54
N LEU A 106 1.84 -5.18 -1.63
CA LEU A 106 0.73 -5.87 -2.26
C LEU A 106 0.67 -7.34 -1.79
N ASP A 107 -0.07 -7.60 -0.72
CA ASP A 107 -0.36 -8.96 -0.28
C ASP A 107 -1.51 -9.54 -1.12
N GLY A 108 -1.36 -10.79 -1.56
CA GLY A 108 -2.28 -11.39 -2.53
C GLY A 108 -2.02 -10.93 -3.97
N THR A 109 -0.76 -10.81 -4.38
CA THR A 109 -0.32 -10.45 -5.75
C THR A 109 -1.04 -11.24 -6.85
N ARG A 110 -1.38 -12.51 -6.60
CA ARG A 110 -2.17 -13.32 -7.53
C ARG A 110 -3.62 -12.82 -7.60
N GLU A 111 -4.29 -12.70 -6.45
CA GLU A 111 -5.66 -12.21 -6.32
C GLU A 111 -5.79 -10.80 -6.90
N PHE A 112 -4.77 -9.96 -6.75
CA PHE A 112 -4.69 -8.66 -7.39
C PHE A 112 -4.81 -8.73 -8.92
N SER A 113 -4.27 -9.77 -9.54
CA SER A 113 -4.32 -9.94 -11.00
C SER A 113 -5.57 -10.66 -11.54
N GLU A 114 -6.46 -11.12 -10.65
CA GLU A 114 -7.69 -11.81 -11.03
C GLU A 114 -8.87 -10.83 -11.06
N GLU A 115 -9.59 -10.79 -12.18
CA GLU A 115 -10.78 -9.94 -12.35
C GLU A 115 -11.86 -10.29 -11.31
N GLY A 116 -12.47 -9.27 -10.71
CA GLY A 116 -13.55 -9.42 -9.73
C GLY A 116 -13.10 -9.86 -8.32
N ARG A 117 -11.83 -10.25 -8.11
CA ARG A 117 -11.29 -10.56 -6.76
C ARG A 117 -11.07 -9.28 -5.95
N ARG A 118 -11.36 -9.38 -4.65
CA ARG A 118 -11.39 -8.26 -3.70
C ARG A 118 -10.57 -8.51 -2.42
N ASP A 119 -9.91 -9.66 -2.35
CA ASP A 119 -9.19 -10.22 -1.22
C ASP A 119 -7.68 -10.14 -1.45
N TRP A 120 -7.20 -8.91 -1.54
CA TRP A 120 -5.79 -8.51 -1.59
C TRP A 120 -5.64 -7.24 -0.76
N ALA A 121 -4.43 -6.96 -0.28
CA ALA A 121 -4.22 -5.94 0.74
C ALA A 121 -2.90 -5.18 0.58
N VAL A 122 -2.77 -4.09 1.34
CA VAL A 122 -1.50 -3.41 1.59
C VAL A 122 -1.25 -3.42 3.09
N HIS A 123 -0.08 -3.86 3.53
CA HIS A 123 0.30 -3.87 4.94
C HIS A 123 1.36 -2.82 5.24
N VAL A 124 1.09 -1.99 6.23
CA VAL A 124 2.04 -1.00 6.76
C VAL A 124 2.08 -1.13 8.26
N ALA A 125 3.23 -1.53 8.82
CA ALA A 125 3.44 -1.62 10.25
C ALA A 125 4.70 -0.89 10.69
N LEU A 126 4.76 -0.52 11.96
CA LEU A 126 5.92 0.09 12.58
C LEU A 126 6.33 -0.75 13.78
N TRP A 127 7.57 -1.20 13.78
CA TRP A 127 8.23 -1.76 14.94
C TRP A 127 9.09 -0.69 15.63
N VAL A 128 9.13 -0.70 16.96
CA VAL A 128 9.99 0.17 17.75
C VAL A 128 10.74 -0.60 18.84
N ARG A 129 11.98 -0.17 19.10
CA ARG A 129 12.75 -0.60 20.26
C ARG A 129 12.19 0.05 21.53
N ASP A 130 11.95 -0.77 22.55
CA ASP A 130 11.38 -0.32 23.83
C ASP A 130 12.18 -0.83 25.05
N GLY A 131 13.41 -1.28 24.83
CA GLY A 131 14.28 -1.86 25.85
C GLY A 131 14.03 -3.35 26.12
N SER A 132 12.95 -3.93 25.58
CA SER A 132 12.77 -5.38 25.57
C SER A 132 13.67 -6.05 24.51
N PRO A 133 13.99 -7.35 24.66
CA PRO A 133 14.79 -8.08 23.67
C PRO A 133 14.15 -8.15 22.28
N ALA A 134 12.82 -8.04 22.19
CA ALA A 134 12.06 -8.19 20.95
C ALA A 134 11.54 -6.86 20.38
N GLY A 135 11.53 -5.77 21.15
CA GLY A 135 10.79 -4.55 20.83
C GLY A 135 9.28 -4.78 20.79
N ARG A 136 8.55 -3.86 20.15
CA ARG A 136 7.09 -3.95 20.00
C ARG A 136 6.62 -3.44 18.64
N LEU A 137 5.49 -3.94 18.16
CA LEU A 137 4.74 -3.30 17.08
C LEU A 137 3.99 -2.09 17.64
N ALA A 138 4.37 -0.90 17.18
CA ALA A 138 3.83 0.36 17.68
C ALA A 138 2.63 0.86 16.90
N ALA A 139 2.63 0.66 15.58
CA ALA A 139 1.53 1.02 14.72
C ALA A 139 1.39 -0.04 13.61
N GLY A 140 0.23 -0.06 12.98
CA GLY A 140 -0.13 -1.05 11.98
C GLY A 140 -1.42 -0.68 11.30
N ALA A 141 -1.46 -0.87 9.98
CA ALA A 141 -2.65 -0.75 9.16
C ALA A 141 -2.64 -1.80 8.03
N VAL A 142 -3.84 -2.22 7.66
CA VAL A 142 -4.12 -3.12 6.55
C VAL A 142 -5.24 -2.51 5.71
N ALA A 143 -4.91 -2.08 4.51
CA ALA A 143 -5.91 -1.63 3.55
C ALA A 143 -6.41 -2.83 2.75
N LEU A 144 -7.73 -2.93 2.58
CA LEU A 144 -8.46 -3.85 1.70
C LEU A 144 -9.16 -2.99 0.63
N PRO A 145 -8.44 -2.53 -0.40
CA PRO A 145 -8.88 -1.38 -1.18
C PRO A 145 -10.12 -1.68 -2.02
N ALA A 146 -10.18 -2.87 -2.62
CA ALA A 146 -11.36 -3.36 -3.34
C ALA A 146 -12.60 -3.53 -2.44
N GLN A 147 -12.46 -3.43 -1.12
CA GLN A 147 -13.53 -3.45 -0.13
C GLN A 147 -13.85 -2.08 0.47
N GLY A 148 -13.10 -1.03 0.13
CA GLY A 148 -13.26 0.32 0.71
C GLY A 148 -12.96 0.36 2.21
N VAL A 149 -12.08 -0.52 2.68
CA VAL A 149 -11.83 -0.74 4.11
C VAL A 149 -10.34 -0.57 4.41
N THR A 150 -10.03 0.10 5.52
CA THR A 150 -8.71 0.07 6.14
C THR A 150 -8.85 -0.27 7.63
N LEU A 151 -8.19 -1.34 8.05
CA LEU A 151 -8.01 -1.68 9.47
C LEU A 151 -6.76 -0.97 9.97
N ARG A 152 -6.80 -0.38 11.17
CA ARG A 152 -5.63 0.26 11.78
C ARG A 152 -5.61 0.05 13.28
N THR A 153 -4.43 0.09 13.87
CA THR A 153 -4.26 0.18 15.32
C THR A 153 -4.52 1.60 15.82
N ASP A 154 -4.82 1.73 17.11
CA ASP A 154 -5.00 3.02 17.79
C ASP A 154 -4.05 3.18 18.99
N ALA A 155 -3.79 4.44 19.36
CA ALA A 155 -2.86 4.81 20.43
C ALA A 155 -3.37 4.41 21.83
N THR A 156 -4.68 4.17 21.98
CA THR A 156 -5.29 3.71 23.23
C THR A 156 -5.21 2.20 23.42
N GLY A 157 -4.72 1.47 22.41
CA GLY A 157 -4.69 0.02 22.34
C GLY A 157 -5.94 -0.55 21.69
N GLY A 158 -5.74 -1.40 20.68
CA GLY A 158 -6.82 -2.02 19.91
C GLY A 158 -6.64 -1.90 18.41
N ALA A 159 -7.65 -2.35 17.66
CA ALA A 159 -7.74 -2.16 16.22
C ALA A 159 -9.10 -1.54 15.88
N SER A 160 -9.07 -0.49 15.07
CA SER A 160 -10.21 0.25 14.56
C SER A 160 -10.41 -0.03 13.07
N LEU A 161 -11.66 -0.17 12.66
CA LEU A 161 -12.08 -0.28 11.26
C LEU A 161 -12.44 1.11 10.72
N VAL A 162 -11.77 1.53 9.65
CA VAL A 162 -12.11 2.73 8.89
C VAL A 162 -12.70 2.29 7.55
N ARG A 163 -13.85 2.86 7.19
CA ARG A 163 -14.44 2.71 5.86
C ARG A 163 -14.26 4.01 5.10
N GLU A 164 -13.71 3.93 3.90
CA GLU A 164 -13.75 5.06 2.98
C GLU A 164 -15.12 5.04 2.29
N GLU A 165 -15.95 6.03 2.60
CA GLU A 165 -17.14 6.29 1.80
C GLU A 165 -16.67 6.73 0.39
N PRO A 166 -17.32 6.27 -0.70
CA PRO A 166 -16.97 6.72 -2.03
C PRO A 166 -17.02 8.25 -2.09
N SER A 167 -15.90 8.88 -2.45
CA SER A 167 -15.89 10.32 -2.70
C SER A 167 -16.86 10.62 -3.84
N ALA A 168 -17.71 11.65 -3.67
CA ALA A 168 -18.64 12.09 -4.71
C ALA A 168 -17.95 12.51 -6.03
N ALA A 169 -16.62 12.62 -6.04
CA ALA A 169 -15.81 12.88 -7.22
C ALA A 169 -15.68 11.69 -8.19
N ASP A 170 -15.97 10.45 -7.74
CA ASP A 170 -15.87 9.23 -8.57
C ASP A 170 -17.22 8.82 -9.19
N ALA A 171 -18.27 9.63 -9.04
CA ALA A 171 -19.52 9.43 -9.75
C ALA A 171 -19.38 9.83 -11.22
N VAL A 172 -18.66 9.02 -12.00
CA VAL A 172 -18.73 9.09 -13.47
C VAL A 172 -20.17 8.73 -13.86
N THR A 173 -20.86 9.75 -14.35
CA THR A 173 -22.18 9.69 -14.98
C THR A 173 -22.21 8.62 -16.07
N GLY A 174 -22.76 7.46 -15.75
CA GLY A 174 -23.20 6.48 -16.73
C GLY A 174 -24.27 7.10 -17.62
N GLY A 175 -23.94 7.31 -18.89
CA GLY A 175 -24.84 7.85 -19.89
C GLY A 175 -26.10 7.00 -20.03
N ALA A 176 -27.27 7.65 -19.95
CA ALA A 176 -28.54 7.06 -20.33
C ALA A 176 -28.57 6.89 -21.86
N GLY A 177 -28.10 5.75 -22.35
CA GLY A 177 -28.50 5.22 -23.65
C GLY A 177 -29.90 4.64 -23.54
N ALA A 178 -30.93 5.45 -23.79
CA ALA A 178 -32.29 4.94 -24.01
C ALA A 178 -32.42 4.48 -25.46
N GLY A 179 -32.75 3.20 -25.62
CA GLY A 179 -32.85 2.48 -26.88
C GLY A 179 -34.00 2.94 -27.77
N GLY A 180 -33.90 2.52 -29.02
CA GLY A 180 -34.79 2.90 -30.11
C GLY A 180 -36.19 2.35 -30.03
N ALA A 181 -37.08 3.01 -30.77
CA ALA A 181 -38.31 2.43 -31.27
C ALA A 181 -38.21 2.41 -32.80
N GLY A 182 -38.31 1.22 -33.37
CA GLY A 182 -38.46 1.03 -34.80
C GLY A 182 -39.81 1.56 -35.29
N SER A 183 -39.84 2.00 -36.54
CA SER A 183 -41.08 2.12 -37.29
C SER A 183 -41.01 1.24 -38.53
N VAL A 184 -42.05 0.43 -38.63
CA VAL A 184 -42.39 -0.52 -39.67
C VAL A 184 -42.81 0.20 -40.95
N VAL A 185 -42.63 -0.50 -42.06
CA VAL A 185 -43.11 -0.22 -43.42
C VAL A 185 -44.64 -0.04 -43.50
N ASP A 186 -45.08 1.01 -44.18
CA ASP A 186 -45.94 0.97 -45.39
C ASP A 186 -45.91 2.35 -46.08
#